data_AF-A0A3N6A4K7-F1
#
_entry.id   AF-A0A3N6A4K7-F1
#
_cell.length_a   1.000
_cell.length_b   1.000
_cell.length_c   1.000
_cell.angle_alpha   90.00
_cell.angle_beta   90.00
_cell.angle_gamma   90.00
#
_symmetry.space_group_name_H-M   'P 1'
#
loop_
_entity.id
_entity.type
_entity.pdbx_description
1 polymer ?
#
loop_
_entity_poly.entity_id
_entity_poly.type
_entity_poly.pdbx_seq_one_letter_code
_entity_poly.pdbx_strand_id
1 'polypeptide(L)'
;MPEYSLSPAGEKFELPKPEDYTPEIRRLEALADCARKEGREVVVVMGLGFVGAVMAAIIADTTDRKTGKPGKFVIGCQRPSSRSYWKTPLLNRGESPVKAEDPEVEPMIARCVLEKKTLVATFNPACLKLADCVVVDVQCDYSKRSLGNMCEGEAEMSALEATMR
;
A
#
# COMPACT_ATOMS: atom_id res chain seq x y z
N MET A 1 -22.92 -14.60 -4.53
CA MET A 1 -22.22 -14.22 -5.77
C MET A 1 -20.86 -13.69 -5.37
N PRO A 2 -19.78 -13.94 -6.13
CA PRO A 2 -18.48 -13.36 -5.82
C PRO A 2 -18.58 -11.83 -5.79
N GLU A 3 -18.05 -11.23 -4.74
CA GLU A 3 -17.95 -9.76 -4.67
C GLU A 3 -16.76 -9.33 -5.52
N TYR A 4 -16.95 -8.26 -6.29
CA TYR A 4 -15.93 -7.71 -7.17
C TYR A 4 -15.58 -6.29 -6.78
N SER A 5 -14.34 -5.94 -7.06
CA SER A 5 -13.81 -4.59 -7.03
C SER A 5 -13.58 -4.11 -8.47
N LEU A 6 -14.01 -2.90 -8.78
CA LEU A 6 -13.91 -2.31 -10.11
C LEU A 6 -12.84 -1.22 -10.13
N SER A 7 -11.90 -1.29 -11.07
CA SER A 7 -10.97 -0.18 -11.30
C SER A 7 -11.68 0.99 -12.00
N PRO A 8 -11.09 2.20 -11.99
CA PRO A 8 -11.60 3.33 -12.78
C PRO A 8 -11.72 3.05 -14.28
N ALA A 9 -10.91 2.13 -14.81
CA ALA A 9 -10.97 1.68 -16.21
C ALA A 9 -12.03 0.59 -16.47
N GLY A 10 -12.74 0.14 -15.44
CA GLY A 10 -13.79 -0.88 -15.54
C GLY A 10 -13.31 -2.32 -15.45
N GLU A 11 -12.01 -2.57 -15.20
CA GLU A 11 -11.48 -3.92 -14.96
C GLU A 11 -12.03 -4.48 -13.65
N LYS A 12 -12.40 -5.77 -13.65
CA LYS A 12 -13.00 -6.45 -12.50
C LYS A 12 -11.98 -7.32 -11.79
N PHE A 13 -11.91 -7.19 -10.47
CA PHE A 13 -11.07 -8.00 -9.60
C PHE A 13 -11.93 -8.69 -8.55
N GLU A 14 -11.92 -10.02 -8.50
CA GLU A 14 -12.61 -10.77 -7.46
C GLU A 14 -11.96 -10.51 -6.10
N LEU A 15 -12.76 -10.23 -5.07
CA LEU A 15 -12.21 -10.05 -3.72
C LEU A 15 -11.58 -11.35 -3.21
N PRO A 16 -10.50 -11.26 -2.41
CA PRO A 16 -9.82 -12.44 -1.87
C PRO A 16 -10.72 -13.21 -0.91
N LYS A 17 -10.71 -14.52 -1.05
CA LYS A 17 -11.40 -15.49 -0.20
C LYS A 17 -10.54 -15.87 1.00
N PRO A 18 -11.12 -16.43 2.07
CA PRO A 18 -10.36 -16.91 3.22
C PRO A 18 -9.20 -17.85 2.83
N GLU A 19 -9.38 -18.71 1.82
CA GLU A 19 -8.32 -19.58 1.32
C GLU A 19 -7.11 -18.85 0.70
N ASP A 20 -7.29 -17.61 0.22
CA ASP A 20 -6.23 -16.83 -0.44
C ASP A 20 -5.25 -16.19 0.56
N TYR A 21 -5.63 -16.04 1.84
CA TYR A 21 -4.81 -15.37 2.84
C TYR A 21 -3.56 -16.19 3.21
N THR A 22 -3.69 -17.51 3.30
CA THR A 22 -2.58 -18.41 3.66
C THR A 22 -1.46 -18.42 2.61
N PRO A 23 -1.73 -18.62 1.32
CA PRO A 23 -0.68 -18.54 0.30
C PRO A 23 -0.11 -17.12 0.19
N GLU A 24 -0.93 -16.08 0.38
CA GLU A 24 -0.45 -14.69 0.31
C GLU A 24 0.55 -14.36 1.42
N ILE A 25 0.29 -14.74 2.69
CA ILE A 25 1.26 -14.46 3.76
C ILE A 25 2.57 -15.23 3.56
N ARG A 26 2.51 -16.49 3.08
CA ARG A 26 3.71 -17.27 2.76
C ARG A 26 4.55 -16.62 1.67
N ARG A 27 3.90 -16.03 0.66
CA ARG A 27 4.59 -15.26 -0.39
C ARG A 27 5.31 -14.06 0.21
N LEU A 28 4.66 -13.32 1.10
CA LEU A 28 5.25 -12.15 1.75
C LEU A 28 6.40 -12.51 2.70
N GLU A 29 6.28 -13.59 3.46
CA GLU A 29 7.35 -14.13 4.32
C GLU A 29 8.61 -14.42 3.49
N ALA A 30 8.46 -15.14 2.37
CA ALA A 30 9.58 -15.44 1.48
C ALA A 30 10.24 -14.18 0.90
N LEU A 31 9.45 -13.18 0.52
CA LEU A 31 9.96 -11.90 0.00
C LEU A 31 10.69 -11.10 1.09
N ALA A 32 10.11 -11.01 2.28
CA ALA A 32 10.70 -10.31 3.42
C ALA A 32 12.02 -10.97 3.85
N ASP A 33 12.08 -12.31 3.88
CA ASP A 33 13.29 -13.06 4.20
C ASP A 33 14.39 -12.84 3.15
N CYS A 34 14.02 -12.79 1.87
CA CYS A 34 14.95 -12.46 0.79
C CYS A 34 15.50 -11.03 0.95
N ALA A 35 14.61 -10.06 1.18
CA ALA A 35 14.97 -8.66 1.40
C ALA A 35 15.93 -8.49 2.59
N ARG A 36 15.67 -9.18 3.72
CA ARG A 36 16.55 -9.15 4.89
C ARG A 36 17.92 -9.75 4.61
N LYS A 37 18.01 -10.85 3.85
CA LYS A 37 19.29 -11.44 3.43
C LYS A 37 20.10 -10.49 2.55
N GLU A 38 19.43 -9.62 1.80
CA GLU A 38 20.05 -8.56 1.02
C GLU A 38 20.36 -7.30 1.84
N GLY A 39 20.09 -7.30 3.15
CA GLY A 39 20.34 -6.18 4.06
C GLY A 39 19.32 -5.04 3.96
N ARG A 40 18.12 -5.30 3.46
CA ARG A 40 17.04 -4.31 3.35
C ARG A 40 16.14 -4.35 4.58
N GLU A 41 15.75 -3.18 5.07
CA GLU A 41 14.71 -3.02 6.10
C GLU A 41 13.32 -3.25 5.50
N VAL A 42 12.47 -4.01 6.18
CA VAL A 42 11.09 -4.28 5.76
C VAL A 42 10.17 -3.21 6.32
N VAL A 43 9.60 -2.38 5.43
CA VAL A 43 8.65 -1.32 5.81
C VAL A 43 7.25 -1.72 5.37
N VAL A 44 6.28 -1.68 6.30
CA VAL A 44 4.87 -1.89 5.97
C VAL A 44 4.16 -0.55 5.92
N VAL A 45 3.49 -0.26 4.80
CA VAL A 45 2.66 0.94 4.64
C VAL A 45 1.19 0.54 4.70
N MET A 46 0.48 0.98 5.73
CA MET A 46 -0.94 0.71 5.93
C MET A 46 -1.76 1.78 5.21
N GLY A 47 -2.57 1.35 4.24
CA GLY A 47 -3.36 2.24 3.39
C GLY A 47 -2.63 2.53 2.07
N LEU A 48 -3.24 2.12 0.96
CA LEU A 48 -2.84 2.46 -0.41
C LEU A 48 -3.85 3.45 -0.99
N GLY A 49 -4.11 4.49 -0.22
CA GLY A 49 -4.77 5.71 -0.66
C GLY A 49 -3.92 6.48 -1.66
N PHE A 50 -4.31 7.73 -1.95
CA PHE A 50 -3.49 8.62 -2.78
C PHE A 50 -2.09 8.78 -2.17
N VAL A 51 -2.03 9.23 -0.92
CA VAL A 51 -0.77 9.47 -0.20
C VAL A 51 -0.04 8.14 0.01
N GLY A 52 -0.72 7.10 0.45
CA GLY A 52 -0.06 5.86 0.88
C GLY A 52 0.58 5.08 -0.26
N ALA A 53 -0.03 5.05 -1.45
CA ALA A 53 0.59 4.45 -2.63
C ALA A 53 1.86 5.20 -3.05
N VAL A 54 1.83 6.54 -3.03
CA VAL A 54 2.98 7.38 -3.36
C VAL A 54 4.07 7.24 -2.30
N MET A 55 3.71 7.28 -1.01
CA MET A 55 4.65 7.09 0.10
C MET A 55 5.32 5.72 0.08
N ALA A 56 4.56 4.66 -0.21
CA ALA A 56 5.13 3.32 -0.37
C ALA A 56 6.17 3.28 -1.50
N ALA A 57 5.90 3.92 -2.63
CA ALA A 57 6.83 4.01 -3.74
C ALA A 57 8.05 4.87 -3.41
N ILE A 58 7.89 6.04 -2.77
CA ILE A 58 9.00 6.90 -2.35
C ILE A 58 9.96 6.11 -1.45
N ILE A 59 9.43 5.43 -0.43
CA ILE A 59 10.23 4.65 0.52
C ILE A 59 10.96 3.51 -0.22
N ALA A 60 10.26 2.79 -1.09
CA ALA A 60 10.80 1.68 -1.88
C ALA A 60 11.86 2.13 -2.90
N ASP A 61 11.79 3.38 -3.35
CA ASP A 61 12.70 3.92 -4.33
C ASP A 61 14.02 4.41 -3.72
N THR A 62 14.05 4.65 -2.40
CA THR A 62 15.26 5.13 -1.71
C THR A 62 16.47 4.23 -1.92
N THR A 63 17.62 4.86 -2.19
CA THR A 63 18.91 4.19 -2.35
C THR A 63 19.94 4.76 -1.39
N ASP A 64 20.90 3.92 -0.99
CA ASP A 64 22.06 4.39 -0.26
C ASP A 64 22.94 5.28 -1.17
N ARG A 65 23.34 6.44 -0.65
CA ARG A 65 24.06 7.47 -1.43
C ARG A 65 25.44 7.01 -1.91
N LYS A 66 26.08 6.09 -1.21
CA LYS A 66 27.44 5.62 -1.54
C LYS A 66 27.42 4.46 -2.53
N THR A 67 26.50 3.52 -2.34
CA THR A 67 26.44 2.26 -3.10
C THR A 67 25.41 2.28 -4.21
N GLY A 68 24.44 3.21 -4.18
CA GLY A 68 23.32 3.27 -5.11
C GLY A 68 22.32 2.13 -4.95
N LYS A 69 22.49 1.25 -3.96
CA LYS A 69 21.64 0.08 -3.75
C LYS A 69 20.38 0.44 -2.94
N PRO A 70 19.24 -0.21 -3.20
CA PRO A 70 18.05 -0.05 -2.36
C PRO A 70 18.32 -0.52 -0.92
N GLY A 71 17.90 0.27 0.06
CA GLY A 71 18.03 -0.07 1.48
C GLY A 71 16.75 -0.60 2.13
N LYS A 72 15.63 -0.61 1.39
CA LYS A 72 14.30 -0.92 1.93
C LYS A 72 13.53 -1.86 1.00
N PHE A 73 12.69 -2.68 1.60
CA PHE A 73 11.67 -3.46 0.93
C PHE A 73 10.32 -3.07 1.53
N VAL A 74 9.39 -2.62 0.69
CA VAL A 74 8.12 -2.07 1.12
C VAL A 74 6.98 -3.02 0.80
N ILE A 75 6.17 -3.29 1.81
CA ILE A 75 4.92 -4.02 1.68
C ILE A 75 3.77 -3.02 1.92
N GLY A 76 3.12 -2.61 0.84
CA GLY A 76 1.89 -1.84 0.90
C GLY A 76 0.71 -2.74 1.28
N CYS A 77 0.00 -2.42 2.36
CA CYS A 77 -1.16 -3.18 2.81
C CYS A 77 -2.44 -2.38 2.62
N GLN A 78 -3.39 -2.91 1.85
CA GLN A 78 -4.69 -2.30 1.61
C GLN A 78 -5.80 -3.29 1.93
N ARG A 79 -6.67 -2.93 2.87
CA ARG A 79 -7.86 -3.72 3.18
C ARG A 79 -8.66 -3.98 1.88
N PRO A 80 -9.00 -5.25 1.57
CA PRO A 80 -9.79 -5.56 0.40
C PRO A 80 -11.23 -5.07 0.61
N SER A 81 -11.75 -4.36 -0.39
CA SER A 81 -13.16 -3.96 -0.47
C SER A 81 -13.55 -3.80 -1.94
N SER A 82 -14.84 -3.81 -2.24
CA SER A 82 -15.35 -3.53 -3.59
C SER A 82 -14.93 -2.15 -4.14
N ARG A 83 -14.54 -1.22 -3.25
CA ARG A 83 -14.10 0.14 -3.62
C ARG A 83 -12.59 0.27 -3.84
N SER A 84 -11.79 -0.62 -3.28
CA SER A 84 -10.34 -0.41 -3.14
C SER A 84 -9.47 -1.61 -3.50
N TYR A 85 -10.03 -2.82 -3.56
CA TYR A 85 -9.20 -4.01 -3.76
C TYR A 85 -8.47 -3.99 -5.10
N TRP A 86 -9.08 -3.41 -6.15
CA TRP A 86 -8.48 -3.22 -7.48
C TRP A 86 -7.10 -2.53 -7.44
N LYS A 87 -6.81 -1.74 -6.41
CA LYS A 87 -5.51 -1.06 -6.27
C LYS A 87 -4.36 -2.04 -6.02
N THR A 88 -4.60 -3.08 -5.22
CA THR A 88 -3.60 -4.09 -4.86
C THR A 88 -3.05 -4.83 -6.09
N PRO A 89 -3.86 -5.44 -6.97
CA PRO A 89 -3.37 -6.11 -8.16
C PRO A 89 -2.79 -5.14 -9.19
N LEU A 90 -3.37 -3.94 -9.39
CA LEU A 90 -2.78 -2.95 -10.31
C LEU A 90 -1.38 -2.53 -9.85
N LEU A 91 -1.21 -2.20 -8.57
CA LEU A 91 0.10 -1.85 -8.04
C LEU A 91 1.10 -3.00 -8.23
N ASN A 92 0.69 -4.24 -8.00
CA ASN A 92 1.55 -5.42 -8.23
C ASN A 92 1.90 -5.66 -9.71
N ARG A 93 1.18 -5.07 -10.66
CA ARG A 93 1.56 -5.03 -12.09
C ARG A 93 2.52 -3.88 -12.42
N GLY A 94 2.86 -3.03 -11.44
CA GLY A 94 3.63 -1.81 -11.66
C GLY A 94 2.80 -0.65 -12.20
N GLU A 95 1.47 -0.80 -12.24
CA GLU A 95 0.55 0.25 -12.68
C GLU A 95 0.18 1.14 -11.49
N SER A 96 0.19 2.46 -11.68
CA SER A 96 -0.19 3.38 -10.61
C SER A 96 -1.68 3.26 -10.29
N PRO A 97 -2.08 2.94 -9.05
CA PRO A 97 -3.48 2.92 -8.66
C PRO A 97 -4.06 4.32 -8.39
N VAL A 98 -3.26 5.37 -8.58
CA VAL A 98 -3.59 6.76 -8.28
C VAL A 98 -3.20 7.67 -9.43
N LYS A 99 -4.00 8.70 -9.69
CA LYS A 99 -3.71 9.70 -10.71
C LYS A 99 -3.09 10.92 -10.05
N ALA A 100 -1.80 11.16 -10.28
CA ALA A 100 -1.07 12.32 -9.76
C ALA A 100 -0.79 13.35 -10.85
N GLU A 101 -0.60 14.61 -10.47
CA GLU A 101 -0.12 15.66 -11.37
C GLU A 101 1.39 15.59 -11.60
N ASP A 102 2.12 15.05 -10.62
CA ASP A 102 3.57 14.84 -10.70
C ASP A 102 3.88 13.70 -11.69
N PRO A 103 4.60 13.97 -12.79
CA PRO A 103 4.91 12.97 -13.81
C PRO A 103 5.83 11.86 -13.32
N GLU A 104 6.51 12.00 -12.17
CA GLU A 104 7.45 11.01 -11.65
C GLU A 104 6.77 9.88 -10.88
N VAL A 105 5.50 10.04 -10.47
CA VAL A 105 4.80 9.08 -9.61
C VAL A 105 4.61 7.72 -10.30
N GLU A 106 4.08 7.71 -11.52
CA GLU A 106 3.80 6.47 -12.25
C GLU A 106 5.09 5.73 -12.66
N PRO A 107 6.12 6.39 -13.23
CA PRO A 107 7.41 5.77 -13.50
C PRO A 107 8.11 5.23 -12.23
N MET A 108 8.00 5.93 -11.10
CA MET A 108 8.59 5.48 -9.83
C MET A 108 7.92 4.20 -9.33
N ILE A 109 6.58 4.12 -9.35
CA ILE A 109 5.85 2.91 -8.96
C ILE A 109 6.25 1.73 -9.87
N ALA A 110 6.23 1.95 -11.18
CA ALA A 110 6.62 0.94 -12.16
C ALA A 110 8.05 0.43 -11.90
N ARG A 111 9.03 1.33 -11.71
CA ARG A 111 10.42 0.95 -11.39
C ARG A 111 10.52 0.18 -10.07
N CYS A 112 9.83 0.59 -9.01
CA CYS A 112 9.88 -0.09 -7.71
C CYS A 112 9.35 -1.52 -7.78
N VAL A 113 8.30 -1.76 -8.56
CA VAL A 113 7.62 -3.06 -8.68
C VAL A 113 8.24 -3.96 -9.74
N LEU A 114 8.62 -3.40 -10.89
CA LEU A 114 9.05 -4.18 -12.06
C LEU A 114 10.57 -4.36 -12.12
N GLU A 115 11.33 -3.33 -11.75
CA GLU A 115 12.79 -3.31 -11.91
C GLU A 115 13.52 -3.54 -10.59
N LYS A 116 13.33 -2.66 -9.60
CA LYS A 116 14.02 -2.72 -8.31
C LYS A 116 13.56 -3.89 -7.44
N LYS A 117 12.32 -4.37 -7.65
CA LYS A 117 11.65 -5.37 -6.80
C LYS A 117 11.67 -4.98 -5.32
N THR A 118 11.42 -3.71 -5.06
CA THR A 118 11.43 -3.12 -3.71
C THR A 118 10.05 -2.79 -3.18
N LEU A 119 9.00 -2.92 -4.00
CA LEU A 119 7.61 -2.65 -3.61
C LEU A 119 6.69 -3.80 -4.01
N VAL A 120 5.86 -4.24 -3.07
CA VAL A 120 4.71 -5.12 -3.33
C VAL A 120 3.47 -4.61 -2.59
N ALA A 121 2.29 -4.88 -3.13
CA ALA A 121 1.02 -4.66 -2.45
C ALA A 121 0.41 -5.98 -1.96
N THR A 122 -0.34 -5.92 -0.87
CA THR A 122 -1.09 -7.05 -0.31
C THR A 122 -2.43 -6.62 0.27
N PHE A 123 -3.36 -7.57 0.34
CA PHE A 123 -4.60 -7.47 1.09
C PHE A 123 -4.51 -8.10 2.49
N ASN A 124 -3.42 -8.80 2.81
CA ASN A 124 -3.29 -9.57 4.04
C ASN A 124 -2.65 -8.74 5.16
N PRO A 125 -3.39 -8.34 6.21
CA PRO A 125 -2.86 -7.52 7.30
C PRO A 125 -1.85 -8.25 8.19
N ALA A 126 -1.73 -9.58 8.09
CA ALA A 126 -0.69 -10.32 8.80
C ALA A 126 0.73 -9.91 8.40
N CYS A 127 0.89 -9.19 7.29
CA CYS A 127 2.17 -8.59 6.87
C CYS A 127 2.78 -7.64 7.92
N LEU A 128 1.98 -7.07 8.83
CA LEU A 128 2.48 -6.26 9.95
C LEU A 128 3.49 -7.03 10.83
N LYS A 129 3.35 -8.36 10.93
CA LYS A 129 4.32 -9.21 11.66
C LYS A 129 5.70 -9.24 11.01
N LEU A 130 5.81 -8.83 9.75
CA LEU A 130 7.05 -8.79 8.99
C LEU A 130 7.71 -7.42 9.04
N ALA A 131 7.07 -6.40 9.62
CA ALA A 131 7.56 -5.02 9.60
C ALA A 131 8.71 -4.82 10.59
N ASP A 132 9.78 -4.18 10.13
CA ASP A 132 10.77 -3.53 10.99
C ASP A 132 10.32 -2.08 11.30
N CYS A 133 9.58 -1.45 10.36
CA CYS A 133 8.94 -0.15 10.52
C CYS A 133 7.52 -0.15 9.91
N VAL A 134 6.58 0.52 10.58
CA VAL A 134 5.20 0.67 10.10
C VAL A 134 4.91 2.14 9.83
N VAL A 135 4.43 2.44 8.63
CA VAL A 135 3.88 3.73 8.24
C VAL A 135 2.37 3.59 8.16
N VAL A 136 1.63 4.41 8.90
CA VAL A 136 0.16 4.41 8.90
C VAL A 136 -0.33 5.59 8.09
N ASP A 137 -0.80 5.32 6.87
CA ASP A 137 -1.35 6.31 5.95
C ASP A 137 -2.82 6.02 5.64
N VAL A 138 -3.62 6.09 6.71
CA VAL A 138 -5.06 5.87 6.67
C VAL A 138 -5.76 7.21 6.71
N GLN A 139 -6.64 7.43 5.72
CA GLN A 139 -7.41 8.66 5.57
C GLN A 139 -8.32 8.88 6.79
N CYS A 140 -8.23 10.09 7.36
CA CYS A 140 -9.10 10.57 8.44
C CYS A 140 -9.92 11.75 7.89
N ASP A 141 -11.05 11.44 7.23
CA ASP A 141 -11.88 12.44 6.58
C ASP A 141 -12.46 13.44 7.59
N TYR A 142 -12.49 14.72 7.21
CA TYR A 142 -13.04 15.77 8.07
C TYR A 142 -14.41 16.23 7.57
N SER A 143 -15.43 16.05 8.40
CA SER A 143 -16.78 16.54 8.12
C SER A 143 -16.95 17.94 8.71
N LYS A 144 -17.24 18.93 7.85
CA LYS A 144 -17.53 20.31 8.27
C LYS A 144 -19.04 20.49 8.42
N ARG A 145 -19.49 20.96 9.59
CA ARG A 145 -20.89 21.38 9.78
C ARG A 145 -21.17 22.75 9.17
N SER A 146 -20.17 23.64 9.23
CA SER A 146 -20.26 25.02 8.76
C SER A 146 -19.02 25.39 7.95
N LEU A 147 -19.18 26.06 6.81
CA LEU A 147 -18.06 26.50 5.99
C LEU A 147 -17.25 27.58 6.73
N GLY A 148 -15.93 27.41 6.82
CA GLY A 148 -15.03 28.37 7.48
C GLY A 148 -14.95 28.23 9.00
N ASN A 149 -15.79 27.41 9.64
CA ASN A 149 -15.68 27.12 11.07
C ASN A 149 -15.25 25.66 11.30
N MET A 150 -13.96 25.46 11.52
CA MET A 150 -13.41 24.13 11.76
C MET A 150 -13.79 23.59 13.14
N CYS A 151 -14.09 24.43 14.14
CA CYS A 151 -14.31 23.98 15.52
C CYS A 151 -15.58 23.13 15.70
N GLU A 152 -16.52 23.19 14.74
CA GLU A 152 -17.78 22.45 14.78
C GLU A 152 -17.75 21.14 13.99
N GLY A 153 -16.64 20.82 13.33
CA GLY A 153 -16.50 19.59 12.56
C GLY A 153 -15.98 18.42 13.40
N GLU A 154 -15.85 17.27 12.74
CA GLU A 154 -15.25 16.07 13.34
C GLU A 154 -14.44 15.30 12.30
N ALA A 155 -13.36 14.67 12.76
CA ALA A 155 -12.55 13.76 11.97
C ALA A 155 -13.05 12.32 12.14
N GLU A 156 -13.20 11.59 11.04
CA GLU A 156 -13.57 10.18 11.07
C GLU A 156 -12.32 9.32 11.36
N MET A 157 -12.19 8.89 12.62
CA MET A 157 -10.99 8.21 13.12
C MET A 157 -11.09 6.68 13.11
N SER A 158 -12.27 6.11 12.82
CA SER A 158 -12.53 4.67 12.98
C SER A 158 -11.57 3.78 12.19
N ALA A 159 -11.20 4.18 10.97
CA ALA A 159 -10.26 3.44 10.14
C ALA A 159 -8.83 3.47 10.70
N LEU A 160 -8.40 4.60 11.27
CA LEU A 160 -7.10 4.73 11.92
C LEU A 160 -7.06 3.88 13.19
N GLU A 161 -8.07 4.00 14.05
CA GLU A 161 -8.15 3.23 15.29
C GLU A 161 -8.16 1.72 15.03
N ALA A 162 -8.88 1.25 14.01
CA ALA A 162 -8.89 -0.15 13.63
C ALA A 162 -7.53 -0.66 13.14
N THR A 163 -6.68 0.22 12.59
CA THR A 163 -5.33 -0.11 12.15
C THR A 163 -4.35 -0.22 13.31
N MET A 164 -4.63 0.46 14.43
CA MET A 164 -3.78 0.46 15.63
C MET A 164 -4.10 -0.66 16.64
N ARG A 165 -5.17 -1.43 16.42
CA ARG A 165 -5.58 -2.56 17.27
C ARG A 165 -5.03 -3.88 16.73
#